data_AF-A0A3D9IJ65-F1
#
_entry.id   AF-A0A3D9IJ65-F1
#
_cell.length_a   1.000
_cell.length_b   1.000
_cell.length_c   1.000
_cell.angle_alpha   90.00
_cell.angle_beta   90.00
_cell.angle_gamma   90.00
#
_symmetry.space_group_name_H-M   'P 1'
#
loop_
_entity.id
_entity.type
_entity.pdbx_description
1 polymer ?
#
loop_
_entity_poly.entity_id
_entity_poly.type
_entity_poly.pdbx_seq_one_letter_code
_entity_poly.pdbx_strand_id
1 'polypeptide(L)'
;MAELGQGIMLGVIGLAGGFAVGSAFVALLIVLDLIPRLVQITRAYRRSAVFESGILLGALYWSCADLFDWTYAFPAGLLLIPAIFQGLFVGMFAAALTEVLNVIPIITRRFKLKPFILSLLMAMVLGKVTGSVVDWLWLHP
;
A
#
# COMPACT_ATOMS: atom_id res chain seq x y z
N MET A 1 -0.09 -40.37 4.87
CA MET A 1 -0.91 -39.44 5.69
C MET A 1 -0.15 -38.18 6.11
N ALA A 2 1.14 -38.26 6.43
CA ALA A 2 1.95 -37.09 6.82
C ALA A 2 2.07 -36.02 5.71
N GLU A 3 2.20 -36.42 4.44
CA GLU A 3 2.33 -35.48 3.31
C GLU A 3 1.03 -34.71 3.01
N LEU A 4 -0.13 -35.34 3.21
CA LEU A 4 -1.43 -34.66 3.09
C LEU A 4 -1.62 -33.60 4.18
N GLY A 5 -1.18 -33.89 5.42
CA GLY A 5 -1.23 -32.93 6.52
C GLY A 5 -0.35 -31.70 6.28
N GLN A 6 0.86 -31.91 5.72
CA GLN A 6 1.75 -30.82 5.34
C GLN A 6 1.17 -29.95 4.22
N GLY A 7 0.57 -30.56 3.18
CA GLY A 7 -0.07 -29.83 2.08
C GLY A 7 -1.23 -28.94 2.55
N ILE A 8 -2.08 -29.45 3.46
CA ILE A 8 -3.18 -28.67 4.03
C ILE A 8 -2.64 -27.51 4.87
N MET A 9 -1.62 -27.76 5.70
CA MET A 9 -1.02 -26.71 6.54
C MET A 9 -0.37 -25.61 5.72
N LEU A 10 0.37 -25.95 4.65
CA LEU A 10 0.92 -24.99 3.71
C LEU A 10 -0.17 -24.18 3.00
N GLY A 11 -1.26 -24.84 2.59
CA GLY A 11 -2.41 -24.16 1.99
C GLY A 11 -3.07 -23.15 2.94
N VAL A 12 -3.23 -23.51 4.22
CA VAL A 12 -3.79 -22.60 5.24
C VAL A 12 -2.87 -21.41 5.49
N ILE A 13 -1.55 -21.63 5.61
CA ILE A 13 -0.58 -20.55 5.81
C ILE A 13 -0.55 -19.62 4.59
N GLY A 14 -0.55 -20.17 3.38
CA GLY A 14 -0.60 -19.41 2.13
C GLY A 14 -1.87 -18.56 2.02
N LEU A 15 -3.04 -19.12 2.35
CA LEU A 15 -4.29 -18.37 2.36
C LEU A 15 -4.29 -17.28 3.44
N ALA A 16 -3.83 -17.59 4.66
CA ALA A 16 -3.75 -16.60 5.74
C ALA A 16 -2.83 -15.43 5.37
N GLY A 17 -1.66 -15.72 4.78
CA GLY A 17 -0.74 -14.70 4.26
C GLY A 17 -1.38 -13.87 3.16
N GLY A 18 -2.07 -14.50 2.20
CA GLY A 18 -2.79 -13.82 1.13
C GLY A 18 -3.87 -12.87 1.64
N PHE A 19 -4.68 -13.30 2.61
CA PHE A 19 -5.69 -12.43 3.24
C PHE A 19 -5.05 -11.26 4.02
N ALA A 20 -3.97 -11.50 4.75
CA ALA A 20 -3.26 -10.45 5.48
C ALA A 20 -2.70 -9.38 4.54
N VAL A 21 -2.01 -9.79 3.47
CA VAL A 21 -1.43 -8.85 2.48
C VAL A 21 -2.52 -8.15 1.67
N GLY A 22 -3.54 -8.88 1.21
CA GLY A 22 -4.63 -8.32 0.43
C GLY A 22 -5.44 -7.28 1.21
N SER A 23 -5.76 -7.55 2.48
CA SER A 23 -6.46 -6.59 3.33
C SER A 23 -5.62 -5.35 3.63
N ALA A 24 -4.31 -5.51 3.87
CA ALA A 24 -3.39 -4.38 4.06
C ALA A 24 -3.31 -3.50 2.79
N PHE A 25 -3.24 -4.12 1.62
CA PHE A 25 -3.21 -3.42 0.33
C PHE A 25 -4.49 -2.60 0.09
N VAL A 26 -5.66 -3.22 0.25
CA VAL A 26 -6.95 -2.52 0.09
C VAL A 26 -7.12 -1.39 1.12
N ALA A 27 -6.75 -1.63 2.38
CA ALA A 27 -6.80 -0.60 3.42
C ALA A 27 -5.94 0.62 3.06
N LEU A 28 -4.73 0.39 2.54
CA LEU A 28 -3.82 1.46 2.12
C LEU A 28 -4.39 2.27 0.93
N LEU A 29 -5.00 1.61 -0.05
CA LEU A 29 -5.63 2.30 -1.19
C LEU A 29 -6.80 3.20 -0.77
N ILE A 30 -7.57 2.77 0.23
CA ILE A 30 -8.72 3.53 0.76
C ILE A 30 -8.24 4.68 1.64
N VAL A 31 -7.32 4.45 2.58
CA VAL A 31 -6.82 5.49 3.51
C VAL A 31 -6.11 6.63 2.77
N LEU A 32 -5.44 6.33 1.66
CA LEU A 32 -4.80 7.34 0.82
C LEU A 32 -5.77 8.01 -0.18
N ASP A 33 -7.05 7.66 -0.18
CA ASP A 33 -8.03 8.15 -1.15
C ASP A 33 -7.60 7.98 -2.62
N LEU A 34 -6.83 6.92 -2.92
CA LEU A 34 -6.30 6.70 -4.28
C LEU A 34 -7.42 6.39 -5.27
N ILE A 35 -8.39 5.55 -4.87
CA ILE A 35 -9.56 5.20 -5.69
C ILE A 35 -10.44 6.44 -5.95
N PRO A 36 -10.87 7.22 -4.93
CA PRO A 36 -11.57 8.48 -5.14
C PRO A 36 -10.85 9.44 -6.10
N ARG A 37 -9.53 9.60 -5.96
CA ARG A 37 -8.73 10.50 -6.79
C ARG A 37 -8.72 10.09 -8.25
N LEU A 38 -8.60 8.78 -8.55
CA LEU A 38 -8.70 8.25 -9.92
C LEU A 38 -10.09 8.50 -10.54
N VAL A 39 -11.14 8.28 -9.76
CA VAL A 39 -12.53 8.51 -10.19
C VAL A 39 -12.79 10.00 -10.46
N GLN A 40 -12.22 10.89 -9.64
CA GLN A 40 -12.33 12.34 -9.80
C GLN A 40 -11.62 12.84 -11.05
N ILE A 41 -10.39 12.37 -11.32
CA ILE A 41 -9.62 12.75 -12.52
C ILE A 41 -10.36 12.29 -13.80
N THR A 42 -10.93 11.10 -13.78
CA THR A 42 -11.68 10.54 -14.93
C THR A 42 -13.13 11.03 -15.04
N ARG A 43 -13.59 11.85 -14.07
CA ARG A 43 -14.99 12.33 -13.92
C ARG A 43 -16.04 11.20 -13.99
N ALA A 44 -15.66 9.99 -13.61
CA ALA A 44 -16.44 8.78 -13.82
C ALA A 44 -17.04 8.25 -12.50
N TYR A 45 -17.72 9.11 -11.74
CA TYR A 45 -18.32 8.78 -10.43
C TYR A 45 -19.23 7.53 -10.46
N ARG A 46 -19.95 7.30 -11.57
CA ARG A 46 -20.88 6.17 -11.70
C ARG A 46 -20.18 4.81 -11.90
N ARG A 47 -18.85 4.77 -12.08
CA ARG A 47 -18.08 3.55 -12.33
C ARG A 47 -16.92 3.33 -11.34
N SER A 48 -17.03 3.83 -10.10
CA SER A 48 -16.00 3.65 -9.07
C SER A 48 -15.61 2.17 -8.87
N ALA A 49 -16.59 1.26 -8.87
CA ALA A 49 -16.37 -0.18 -8.72
C ALA A 49 -15.53 -0.79 -9.86
N VAL A 50 -15.54 -0.20 -11.06
CA VAL A 50 -14.73 -0.67 -12.20
C VAL A 50 -13.27 -0.32 -12.01
N PHE A 51 -12.97 0.86 -11.45
CA PHE A 51 -11.60 1.24 -11.13
C PHE A 51 -11.03 0.40 -9.99
N GLU A 52 -11.82 0.20 -8.94
CA GLU A 52 -11.43 -0.66 -7.81
C GLU A 52 -11.14 -2.09 -8.28
N SER A 53 -12.10 -2.71 -8.98
CA SER A 53 -11.89 -4.07 -9.52
C SER A 53 -10.75 -4.14 -10.53
N GLY A 54 -10.53 -3.11 -11.36
CA GLY A 54 -9.38 -3.03 -12.26
C GLY A 54 -8.04 -3.04 -11.53
N ILE A 55 -7.91 -2.29 -10.43
CA ILE A 55 -6.69 -2.27 -9.61
C ILE A 55 -6.50 -3.62 -8.92
N LEU A 56 -7.55 -4.21 -8.35
CA LEU A 56 -7.48 -5.54 -7.73
C LEU A 56 -7.07 -6.61 -8.75
N LEU A 57 -7.68 -6.63 -9.93
CA LEU A 57 -7.35 -7.60 -10.98
C LEU A 57 -5.92 -7.41 -11.49
N GLY A 58 -5.45 -6.17 -11.63
CA GLY A 58 -4.07 -5.88 -11.98
C GLY A 58 -3.07 -6.38 -10.92
N ALA A 59 -3.35 -6.12 -9.65
CA ALA A 59 -2.53 -6.59 -8.54
C ALA A 59 -2.51 -8.13 -8.46
N LEU A 60 -3.67 -8.79 -8.61
CA LEU A 60 -3.77 -10.25 -8.67
C LEU A 60 -2.99 -10.82 -9.86
N TYR A 61 -3.17 -10.26 -11.05
CA TYR A 61 -2.47 -10.72 -12.26
C TYR A 61 -0.96 -10.62 -12.11
N TRP A 62 -0.44 -9.48 -11.63
CA TRP A 62 1.00 -9.28 -11.49
C TRP A 62 1.58 -10.10 -10.32
N SER A 63 0.82 -10.28 -9.24
CA SER A 63 1.23 -11.17 -8.13
C SER A 63 1.34 -12.63 -8.58
N CYS A 64 0.40 -13.10 -9.43
CA CYS A 64 0.52 -14.42 -10.05
C CYS A 64 1.71 -14.48 -11.02
N ALA A 65 1.92 -13.45 -11.84
CA ALA A 65 3.05 -13.40 -12.77
C ALA A 65 4.40 -13.50 -12.06
N ASP A 66 4.54 -12.83 -10.91
CA ASP A 66 5.73 -12.87 -10.06
C ASP A 66 5.91 -14.24 -9.39
N LEU A 67 4.82 -14.82 -8.86
CA LEU A 67 4.87 -16.12 -8.19
C LEU A 67 5.18 -17.29 -9.14
N PHE A 68 4.77 -17.20 -10.40
CA PHE A 68 5.03 -18.21 -11.42
C PHE A 68 6.30 -17.95 -12.25
N ASP A 69 7.13 -16.97 -11.85
CA ASP A 69 8.37 -16.58 -12.54
C ASP A 69 8.14 -16.38 -14.06
N TRP A 70 7.10 -15.63 -14.44
CA TRP A 70 6.84 -15.32 -15.84
C TRP A 70 7.92 -14.40 -16.42
N THR A 71 8.95 -15.00 -17.00
CA THR A 71 9.99 -14.28 -17.71
C THR A 71 9.55 -13.99 -19.14
N TYR A 72 9.24 -12.72 -19.43
CA TYR A 72 9.03 -12.25 -20.79
C TYR A 72 10.18 -11.32 -21.21
N ALA A 73 10.87 -11.68 -22.30
CA ALA A 73 11.86 -10.82 -22.92
C ALA A 73 11.14 -9.81 -23.84
N PHE A 74 10.83 -8.63 -23.31
CA PHE A 74 10.25 -7.54 -24.09
C PHE A 74 11.35 -6.62 -24.68
N PRO A 75 11.18 -6.13 -25.92
CA PRO A 75 12.06 -5.11 -26.47
C PRO A 75 11.90 -3.81 -25.66
N ALA A 76 13.01 -3.08 -25.45
CA ALA A 76 13.06 -1.90 -24.57
C ALA A 76 11.98 -0.83 -24.90
N GLY A 77 11.59 -0.71 -26.17
CA GLY A 77 10.52 0.20 -26.59
C GLY A 77 9.14 -0.14 -26.01
N LEU A 78 8.85 -1.42 -25.75
CA LEU A 78 7.59 -1.84 -25.11
C LEU A 78 7.57 -1.56 -23.61
N LEU A 79 8.74 -1.50 -22.96
CA LEU A 79 8.87 -1.22 -21.52
C LEU A 79 8.59 0.25 -21.17
N LEU A 80 8.61 1.16 -22.13
CA LEU A 80 8.27 2.56 -21.93
C LEU A 80 6.84 2.76 -21.43
N ILE A 81 5.89 1.97 -21.96
CA ILE A 81 4.48 2.07 -21.60
C ILE A 81 4.28 1.78 -20.10
N PRO A 82 4.65 0.61 -19.56
CA PRO A 82 4.50 0.33 -18.13
C PRO A 82 5.34 1.28 -17.26
N ALA A 83 6.50 1.74 -17.72
CA ALA A 83 7.31 2.71 -16.98
C ALA A 83 6.58 4.05 -16.78
N ILE A 84 5.88 4.55 -17.80
CA ILE A 84 5.07 5.78 -17.68
C ILE A 84 3.90 5.57 -16.71
N PHE A 85 3.21 4.43 -16.79
CA PHE A 85 2.11 4.12 -15.86
C PHE A 85 2.60 3.99 -14.42
N GLN A 86 3.78 3.38 -14.20
CA GLN A 86 4.41 3.33 -12.89
C GLN A 86 4.72 4.73 -12.37
N GLY A 87 5.29 5.61 -13.22
CA GLY A 87 5.54 7.00 -12.86
C GLY A 87 4.28 7.77 -12.48
N LEU A 88 3.19 7.58 -13.24
CA LEU A 88 1.88 8.17 -12.95
C LEU A 88 1.31 7.67 -11.62
N PHE A 89 1.38 6.36 -11.38
CA PHE A 89 0.93 5.74 -10.13
C PHE A 89 1.72 6.27 -8.93
N VAL A 90 3.05 6.27 -8.99
CA VAL A 90 3.93 6.79 -7.92
C VAL A 90 3.68 8.29 -7.71
N GLY A 91 3.48 9.06 -8.78
CA GLY A 91 3.14 10.49 -8.69
C GLY A 91 1.81 10.74 -7.98
N MET A 92 0.78 9.96 -8.29
CA MET A 92 -0.51 10.03 -7.58
C MET A 92 -0.38 9.60 -6.12
N PHE A 93 0.43 8.57 -5.85
CA PHE A 93 0.75 8.11 -4.49
C PHE A 93 1.41 9.22 -3.66
N ALA A 94 2.41 9.91 -4.23
CA ALA A 94 3.07 11.02 -3.58
C ALA A 94 2.10 12.19 -3.31
N ALA A 95 1.27 12.54 -4.28
CA ALA A 95 0.26 13.59 -4.13
C ALA A 95 -0.76 13.26 -3.02
N ALA A 96 -1.26 12.02 -2.99
CA ALA A 96 -2.16 11.53 -1.94
C ALA A 96 -1.48 11.60 -0.55
N LEU A 97 -0.22 11.20 -0.45
CA LEU A 97 0.53 11.28 0.81
C LEU A 97 0.63 12.73 1.30
N THR A 98 0.93 13.67 0.41
CA THR A 98 1.00 15.10 0.78
C THR A 98 -0.34 15.66 1.22
N GLU A 99 -1.45 15.20 0.63
CA GLU A 99 -2.80 15.61 1.05
C GLU A 99 -3.09 15.13 2.48
N VAL A 100 -2.84 13.86 2.78
CA VAL A 100 -3.04 13.29 4.11
C VAL A 100 -2.12 13.95 5.14
N LEU A 101 -0.86 14.19 4.80
CA LEU A 101 0.08 14.90 5.69
C LEU A 101 -0.36 16.33 5.97
N ASN A 102 -0.96 17.00 4.98
CA ASN A 102 -1.50 18.35 5.15
C ASN A 102 -2.75 18.39 6.04
N VAL A 103 -3.36 17.23 6.37
CA VAL A 103 -4.42 17.12 7.38
C VAL A 103 -3.87 17.21 8.81
N ILE A 104 -2.62 16.82 9.07
CA ILE A 104 -2.03 16.85 10.42
C ILE A 104 -2.09 18.27 11.03
N PRO A 105 -1.64 19.35 10.34
CA PRO A 105 -1.77 20.71 10.84
C PRO A 105 -3.21 21.15 11.10
N ILE A 106 -4.16 20.66 10.30
CA ILE A 106 -5.59 20.97 10.45
C ILE A 106 -6.09 20.42 11.78
N ILE A 107 -5.76 19.17 12.09
CA ILE A 107 -6.08 18.53 13.38
C ILE A 107 -5.43 19.31 14.53
N THR A 108 -4.15 19.65 14.42
CA THR A 108 -3.44 20.37 15.48
C THR A 108 -4.08 21.73 15.80
N ARG A 109 -4.55 22.45 14.77
CA ARG A 109 -5.28 23.72 14.95
C ARG A 109 -6.68 23.50 15.52
N ARG A 110 -7.41 22.48 15.07
CA ARG A 110 -8.78 22.19 15.51
C ARG A 110 -8.85 21.81 16.99
N PHE A 111 -7.92 21.00 17.46
CA PHE A 111 -7.84 20.58 18.87
C PHE A 111 -7.13 21.60 19.78
N LYS A 112 -6.78 22.80 19.27
CA LYS A 112 -6.02 23.84 19.99
C LYS A 112 -4.75 23.32 20.67
N LEU A 113 -4.10 22.31 20.08
CA LEU A 113 -2.94 21.63 20.66
C LEU A 113 -1.63 22.44 20.56
N LYS A 114 -1.69 23.74 20.25
CA LYS A 114 -0.53 24.64 20.09
C LYS A 114 0.55 24.47 21.18
N PRO A 115 0.22 24.42 22.49
CA PRO A 115 1.24 24.24 23.52
C PRO A 115 1.76 22.80 23.65
N PHE A 116 1.01 21.79 23.17
CA PHE A 116 1.36 20.37 23.26
C PHE A 116 1.99 19.79 21.98
N ILE A 117 2.22 20.62 20.96
CA ILE A 117 2.89 20.19 19.71
C ILE A 117 4.25 19.56 20.02
N LEU A 118 5.01 20.13 20.97
CA LEU A 118 6.31 19.60 21.36
C LEU A 118 6.19 18.18 21.94
N SER A 119 5.25 17.95 22.86
CA SER A 119 5.00 16.61 23.41
C SER A 119 4.53 15.61 22.34
N LEU A 120 3.69 16.04 21.41
CA LEU A 120 3.21 15.17 20.32
C LEU A 120 4.37 14.78 19.39
N LEU A 121 5.23 15.75 19.05
CA LEU A 121 6.41 15.51 18.22
C LEU A 121 7.40 14.60 18.95
N MET A 122 7.63 14.82 20.25
CA MET A 122 8.50 13.97 21.07
C MET A 122 7.96 12.55 21.18
N ALA A 123 6.64 12.37 21.33
CA ALA A 123 6.01 11.04 21.32
C ALA A 123 6.19 10.34 19.97
N MET A 124 6.05 11.07 18.86
CA MET A 124 6.25 10.53 17.50
C MET A 124 7.72 10.14 17.24
N VAL A 125 8.66 10.98 17.69
CA VAL A 125 10.10 10.72 17.60
C VAL A 125 10.46 9.51 18.46
N LEU A 126 10.01 9.45 19.71
CA LEU A 126 10.26 8.30 20.59
C LEU A 126 9.66 7.02 20.00
N GLY A 127 8.45 7.07 19.44
CA GLY A 127 7.87 5.93 18.74
C GLY A 127 8.75 5.43 17.59
N LYS A 128 9.27 6.34 16.75
CA LYS A 128 10.20 6.00 15.66
C LYS A 128 11.53 5.46 16.15
N VAL A 129 12.11 6.06 17.18
CA VAL A 129 13.39 5.62 17.77
C VAL A 129 13.23 4.24 18.38
N THR A 130 12.21 4.04 19.21
CA THR A 130 11.93 2.73 19.82
C THR A 130 11.66 1.67 18.75
N GLY A 131 10.86 2.00 17.72
CA GLY A 131 10.64 1.08 16.59
C GLY A 131 11.94 0.72 15.86
N SER A 132 12.80 1.69 15.59
CA SER A 132 14.10 1.46 14.95
C SER A 132 15.05 0.65 15.83
N VAL A 133 15.06 0.86 17.15
CA VAL A 133 15.88 0.08 18.08
C VAL A 133 15.39 -1.36 18.15
N VAL A 134 14.07 -1.58 18.20
CA VAL A 134 13.48 -2.93 18.20
C VAL A 134 13.78 -3.66 16.89
N ASP A 135 13.64 -2.98 15.75
CA ASP A 135 13.98 -3.55 14.44
C ASP A 135 15.45 -3.99 14.40
N TRP A 136 16.36 -3.13 14.88
CA TRP A 136 17.79 -3.41 14.89
C TRP A 136 18.21 -4.51 15.89
N LEU A 137 17.58 -4.61 17.05
CA LEU A 137 17.97 -5.58 18.09
C LEU A 137 17.28 -6.94 17.96
N TRP A 138 16.10 -7.00 17.35
CA TRP A 138 15.22 -8.16 17.42
C TRP A 138 14.86 -8.75 16.06
N LEU A 139 14.61 -7.92 15.04
CA LEU A 139 14.23 -8.43 13.71
C LEU A 139 15.45 -8.78 12.85
N HIS A 140 16.53 -8.00 12.95
CA HIS A 140 17.76 -8.19 12.17
C HIS A 140 18.98 -8.42 13.08
N PRO A 141 19.24 -9.66 13.57
CA PRO A 141 20.56 -10.03 14.04
C PRO A 141 21.58 -10.17 12.91
#